data_AF-A0A518CEW2-F1
#
_entry.id   AF-A0A518CEW2-F1
#
_cell.length_a   1.000
_cell.length_b   1.000
_cell.length_c   1.000
_cell.angle_alpha   90.00
_cell.angle_beta   90.00
_cell.angle_gamma   90.00
#
_symmetry.space_group_name_H-M   'P 1'
#
loop_
_entity.id
_entity.type
_entity.pdbx_description
1 polymer ?
#
loop_
_entity_poly.entity_id
_entity_poly.type
_entity_poly.pdbx_seq_one_letter_code
_entity_poly.pdbx_strand_id
1 'polypeptide(L)'
;MAKEKTVGSPSLLNEMVQANRYKRTQGKIARQATLISIWVLISIAAYQLYQQLEAYATIAQYRLHLLLPVVLVVVGFWVAYRLINWPTFADFLIAVEAEMNKVTWPSKAELWRSVIVVIALIFILALLLFAFDLLWITLFKTIGLIPPDPQATAT
;
A
#
# COMPACT_ATOMS: atom_id res chain seq x y z
N MET A 1 20.47 19.04 -43.77
CA MET A 1 20.40 17.70 -43.16
C MET A 1 20.97 17.80 -41.74
N ALA A 2 20.10 17.98 -40.74
CA ALA A 2 20.54 18.06 -39.35
C ALA A 2 20.90 16.66 -38.85
N LYS A 3 22.12 16.52 -38.34
CA LYS A 3 22.65 15.27 -37.81
C LYS A 3 21.90 14.95 -36.52
N GLU A 4 20.99 13.99 -36.58
CA GLU A 4 20.27 13.47 -35.42
C GLU A 4 21.28 12.85 -34.46
N LYS A 5 21.55 13.56 -33.36
CA LYS A 5 22.39 13.05 -32.27
C LYS A 5 21.53 12.08 -31.49
N THR A 6 21.62 10.79 -31.82
CA THR A 6 21.07 9.71 -31.01
C THR A 6 21.72 9.77 -29.63
N VAL A 7 21.03 10.42 -28.69
CA VAL A 7 21.39 10.37 -27.26
C VAL A 7 21.08 8.94 -26.83
N GLY A 8 22.08 8.06 -26.99
CA GLY A 8 22.00 6.69 -26.51
C GLY A 8 21.68 6.73 -25.03
N SER A 9 20.55 6.12 -24.65
CA SER A 9 20.13 5.98 -23.27
C SER A 9 21.31 5.43 -22.45
N PRO A 10 21.85 6.19 -21.48
CA PRO A 10 22.95 5.69 -20.68
C PRO A 10 22.49 4.42 -19.95
N SER A 11 23.29 3.38 -20.06
CA SER A 11 23.03 2.07 -19.47
C SER A 11 22.74 2.19 -17.97
N LEU A 12 21.77 1.41 -17.48
CA LEU A 12 21.36 1.34 -16.06
C LEU A 12 22.56 1.30 -15.09
N LEU A 13 23.61 0.56 -15.47
CA LEU A 13 24.82 0.40 -14.69
C LEU A 13 25.67 1.67 -14.59
N ASN A 14 25.75 2.47 -15.66
CA ASN A 14 26.49 3.74 -15.65
C ASN A 14 25.74 4.81 -14.85
N GLU A 15 24.42 4.82 -14.90
CA GLU A 15 23.58 5.73 -14.10
C GLU A 15 23.57 5.37 -12.60
N MET A 16 23.66 4.08 -12.27
CA MET A 16 23.87 3.63 -10.88
C MET A 16 25.23 4.06 -10.30
N VAL A 17 26.17 4.50 -11.13
CA VAL A 17 27.48 5.02 -10.72
C VAL A 17 27.53 6.55 -10.83
N GLN A 18 26.80 7.15 -11.77
CA GLN A 18 26.75 8.62 -11.89
C GLN A 18 25.92 9.24 -10.76
N ALA A 19 26.53 10.23 -10.10
CA ALA A 19 25.99 10.90 -8.92
C ALA A 19 25.31 12.25 -9.26
N ASN A 20 25.00 12.49 -10.54
CA ASN A 20 24.45 13.78 -10.91
C ASN A 20 22.95 13.83 -10.60
N ARG A 21 22.57 14.79 -9.75
CA ARG A 21 21.21 14.92 -9.23
C ARG A 21 20.36 15.61 -10.27
N TYR A 22 19.63 14.82 -11.05
CA TYR A 22 18.79 15.30 -12.14
C TYR A 22 17.60 16.13 -11.64
N LYS A 23 17.51 17.39 -12.13
CA LYS A 23 16.45 18.39 -11.89
C LYS A 23 15.89 18.42 -10.45
N ARG A 24 16.68 18.97 -9.52
CA ARG A 24 16.42 18.97 -8.06
C ARG A 24 15.16 19.72 -7.59
N THR A 25 14.58 20.60 -8.41
CA THR A 25 13.49 21.50 -8.00
C THR A 25 12.10 21.01 -8.38
N GLN A 26 11.98 20.07 -9.31
CA GLN A 26 10.70 19.59 -9.86
C GLN A 26 10.39 18.17 -9.38
N GLY A 27 9.11 17.84 -9.16
CA GLY A 27 8.70 16.48 -8.79
C GLY A 27 9.01 16.10 -7.34
N LYS A 28 9.15 17.08 -6.42
CA LYS A 28 9.66 16.81 -5.07
C LYS A 28 8.69 15.96 -4.26
N ILE A 29 7.40 16.26 -4.35
CA ILE A 29 6.37 15.62 -3.52
C ILE A 29 6.19 14.18 -3.99
N ALA A 30 6.08 13.95 -5.30
CA ALA A 30 5.95 12.59 -5.85
C ALA A 30 7.17 11.72 -5.54
N ARG A 31 8.39 12.27 -5.61
CA ARG A 31 9.63 11.55 -5.27
C ARG A 31 9.73 11.22 -3.78
N GLN A 32 9.38 12.16 -2.90
CA GLN A 32 9.40 11.91 -1.46
C GLN A 32 8.33 10.90 -1.05
N ALA A 33 7.12 11.01 -1.60
CA ALA A 33 6.03 10.09 -1.31
C ALA A 33 6.36 8.65 -1.75
N THR A 34 6.93 8.47 -2.95
CA THR A 34 7.35 7.15 -3.44
C THR A 34 8.54 6.59 -2.65
N LEU A 35 9.51 7.42 -2.26
CA LEU A 35 10.63 7.01 -1.42
C LEU A 35 10.16 6.51 -0.05
N ILE A 36 9.29 7.29 0.61
CA ILE A 36 8.74 6.93 1.93
C ILE A 36 7.92 5.66 1.81
N SER A 37 7.07 5.52 0.78
CA SER A 37 6.28 4.31 0.55
C SER A 37 7.16 3.07 0.41
N ILE A 38 8.23 3.15 -0.40
CA ILE A 38 9.18 2.04 -0.56
C ILE A 38 9.93 1.74 0.74
N TRP A 39 10.36 2.75 1.50
CA TRP A 39 10.99 2.55 2.81
C TRP A 39 10.07 1.88 3.82
N VAL A 40 8.79 2.25 3.85
CA VAL A 40 7.79 1.59 4.70
C VAL A 40 7.63 0.13 4.31
N LEU A 41 7.51 -0.18 3.01
CA LEU A 41 7.40 -1.56 2.54
C LEU A 41 8.64 -2.40 2.88
N ILE A 42 9.85 -1.84 2.69
CA ILE A 42 11.11 -2.51 3.06
C ILE A 42 11.18 -2.74 4.58
N SER A 43 10.72 -1.78 5.38
CA SER A 43 10.70 -1.91 6.84
C SER A 43 9.74 -3.01 7.29
N ILE A 44 8.54 -3.08 6.69
CA ILE A 44 7.58 -4.16 6.94
C ILE A 44 8.16 -5.51 6.52
N ALA A 45 8.78 -5.60 5.34
CA ALA A 45 9.41 -6.82 4.86
C ALA A 45 10.56 -7.27 5.78
N ALA A 46 11.40 -6.34 6.25
CA ALA A 46 12.47 -6.63 7.19
C ALA A 46 11.93 -7.08 8.56
N TYR A 47 10.85 -6.46 9.04
CA TYR A 47 10.18 -6.88 10.28
C TYR A 47 9.60 -8.29 10.14
N GLN A 48 8.93 -8.59 9.03
CA GLN A 48 8.39 -9.92 8.78
C GLN A 48 9.50 -10.96 8.65
N LEU A 49 10.63 -10.62 8.00
CA LEU A 49 11.80 -11.48 7.91
C LEU A 49 12.40 -11.75 9.31
N TYR A 50 12.53 -10.71 10.14
CA TYR A 50 13.01 -10.84 11.51
C TYR A 50 12.14 -11.81 12.32
N GLN A 51 10.81 -11.65 12.28
CA GLN A 51 9.84 -12.52 12.97
C GLN A 51 9.95 -13.98 12.52
N GLN A 52 10.10 -14.22 11.22
CA GLN A 52 10.27 -15.57 10.70
C GLN A 52 11.61 -16.17 11.16
N LEU A 53 12.72 -15.41 11.12
CA LEU A 53 14.02 -15.92 11.55
C LEU A 53 14.08 -16.18 13.06
N GLU A 54 13.38 -15.39 13.88
CA GLU A 54 13.30 -15.60 15.34
C GLU A 54 12.71 -16.97 15.66
N ALA A 55 11.66 -17.38 14.93
CA ALA A 55 11.00 -18.66 15.11
C ALA A 55 11.91 -19.88 14.87
N TYR A 56 12.99 -19.72 14.10
CA TYR A 56 13.96 -20.79 13.79
C TYR A 56 15.35 -20.56 14.41
N ALA A 57 15.55 -19.48 15.17
CA ALA A 57 16.85 -19.11 15.69
C ALA A 57 17.28 -20.00 16.87
N THR A 58 18.37 -20.75 16.70
CA THR A 58 19.07 -21.42 17.82
C THR A 58 20.15 -20.50 18.40
N ILE A 59 20.54 -20.73 19.66
CA ILE A 59 21.52 -19.89 20.41
C ILE A 59 22.84 -19.68 19.63
N ALA A 60 23.24 -20.65 18.79
CA ALA A 60 24.45 -20.59 17.99
C ALA A 60 24.42 -19.57 16.82
N GLN A 61 23.24 -19.12 16.39
CA GLN A 61 23.06 -18.32 15.16
C GLN A 61 22.57 -16.87 15.41
N TYR A 62 22.63 -16.40 16.65
CA TYR A 62 22.12 -15.07 17.07
C TYR A 62 22.59 -13.91 16.17
N ARG A 63 23.85 -13.97 15.69
CA ARG A 63 24.41 -12.93 14.81
C ARG A 63 23.74 -12.87 13.43
N LEU A 64 23.37 -14.02 12.85
CA LEU A 64 22.76 -14.06 11.52
C LEU A 64 21.29 -13.59 11.56
N HIS A 65 20.59 -13.89 12.65
CA HIS A 65 19.21 -13.45 12.89
C HIS A 65 19.07 -11.93 12.91
N LEU A 66 20.02 -11.21 13.54
CA LEU A 66 19.99 -9.75 13.59
C LEU A 66 20.59 -9.08 12.35
N LEU A 67 21.65 -9.66 11.78
CA LEU A 67 22.39 -9.04 10.68
C LEU A 67 21.58 -9.03 9.38
N LEU A 68 20.87 -10.12 9.06
CA LEU A 68 20.18 -10.25 7.78
C LEU A 68 19.05 -9.22 7.57
N PRO A 69 18.12 -9.00 8.53
CA PRO A 69 17.10 -7.96 8.40
C PRO A 69 17.69 -6.55 8.37
N VAL A 70 18.75 -6.29 9.15
CA VAL A 70 19.42 -4.98 9.17
C VAL A 70 20.08 -4.67 7.83
N VAL A 71 20.78 -5.65 7.24
CA VAL A 71 21.38 -5.49 5.90
C VAL A 71 20.30 -5.26 4.85
N LEU A 72 19.17 -5.98 4.92
CA LEU A 72 18.04 -5.77 4.01
C LEU A 72 17.53 -4.32 4.07
N VAL A 73 17.38 -3.75 5.26
CA VAL A 73 16.95 -2.34 5.42
C VAL A 73 17.97 -1.39 4.83
N VAL A 74 19.26 -1.52 5.17
CA VAL A 74 20.30 -0.60 4.73
C VAL A 74 20.47 -0.65 3.21
N VAL A 75 20.61 -1.84 2.64
CA VAL A 75 20.75 -2.03 1.18
C VAL A 75 19.46 -1.63 0.48
N GLY A 76 18.30 -2.01 1.02
CA GLY A 76 17.01 -1.66 0.46
C GLY A 76 16.79 -0.15 0.41
N PHE A 77 17.09 0.57 1.48
CA PHE A 77 16.93 2.03 1.53
C PHE A 77 17.87 2.73 0.56
N TRP A 78 19.12 2.25 0.45
CA TRP A 78 20.09 2.76 -0.52
C TRP A 78 19.63 2.54 -1.96
N VAL A 79 19.20 1.32 -2.31
CA VAL A 79 18.71 0.97 -3.64
C VAL A 79 17.46 1.78 -3.99
N ALA A 80 16.50 1.90 -3.06
CA ALA A 80 15.31 2.72 -3.23
C ALA A 80 15.65 4.19 -3.53
N TYR A 81 16.58 4.76 -2.77
CA TYR A 81 17.06 6.11 -3.01
C TYR A 81 17.73 6.26 -4.37
N ARG A 82 18.55 5.30 -4.80
CA ARG A 82 19.21 5.37 -6.13
C ARG A 82 18.21 5.21 -7.27
N LEU A 83 17.25 4.29 -7.15
CA LEU A 83 16.23 4.05 -8.17
C LEU A 83 15.37 5.29 -8.41
N ILE A 84 14.95 5.99 -7.35
CA ILE A 84 14.11 7.19 -7.47
C ILE A 84 14.85 8.37 -8.11
N ASN A 85 16.16 8.45 -7.90
CA ASN A 85 16.99 9.50 -8.47
C ASN A 85 17.48 9.20 -9.88
N TRP A 86 17.13 8.04 -10.46
CA TRP A 86 17.50 7.67 -11.82
C TRP A 86 16.68 8.49 -12.85
N PRO A 87 17.30 9.24 -13.78
CA PRO A 87 16.64 10.19 -14.69
C PRO A 87 15.33 9.73 -15.32
N THR A 88 15.27 8.51 -15.86
CA THR A 88 14.07 8.01 -16.53
C THR A 88 12.88 7.89 -15.58
N PHE A 89 13.09 7.32 -14.39
CA PHE A 89 12.05 7.19 -13.37
C PHE A 89 11.71 8.56 -12.75
N ALA A 90 12.74 9.39 -12.57
CA ALA A 90 12.63 10.76 -12.10
C ALA A 90 11.75 11.65 -13.01
N ASP A 91 11.88 11.51 -14.33
CA ASP A 91 11.06 12.22 -15.32
C ASP A 91 9.61 11.70 -15.33
N PHE A 92 9.40 10.39 -15.17
CA PHE A 92 8.06 9.83 -14.98
C PHE A 92 7.35 10.41 -13.75
N LEU A 93 8.03 10.46 -12.60
CA LEU A 93 7.44 11.02 -11.37
C LEU A 93 7.12 12.52 -11.50
N ILE A 94 7.93 13.28 -12.24
CA ILE A 94 7.63 14.68 -12.54
C ILE A 94 6.37 14.78 -13.41
N ALA A 95 6.23 13.93 -14.43
CA ALA A 95 5.05 13.91 -15.28
C ALA A 95 3.78 13.52 -14.49
N VAL A 96 3.86 12.53 -13.59
CA VAL A 96 2.76 12.14 -12.70
C VAL A 96 2.37 13.30 -11.76
N GLU A 97 3.34 14.02 -11.20
CA GLU A 97 3.05 15.19 -10.36
C GLU A 97 2.35 16.29 -11.16
N ALA A 98 2.79 16.53 -12.41
CA ALA A 98 2.14 17.48 -13.31
C ALA A 98 0.72 17.05 -13.69
N GLU A 99 0.47 15.75 -13.88
CA GLU A 99 -0.87 15.21 -14.15
C GLU A 99 -1.78 15.30 -12.93
N MET A 100 -1.24 15.03 -11.74
CA MET A 100 -1.97 15.13 -10.48
C MET A 100 -2.40 16.57 -10.18
N ASN A 101 -1.62 17.57 -10.59
CA ASN A 101 -1.99 18.98 -10.46
C ASN A 101 -3.18 19.39 -11.35
N LYS A 102 -3.51 18.60 -12.38
CA LYS A 102 -4.71 18.82 -13.20
C LYS A 102 -5.96 18.25 -12.55
N VAL A 103 -5.81 17.33 -11.59
CA VAL A 103 -6.93 16.72 -10.88
C VAL A 103 -7.47 17.71 -9.85
N THR A 104 -8.69 18.18 -10.08
CA THR A 104 -9.43 18.98 -9.11
C THR A 104 -9.97 18.08 -8.00
N TRP A 105 -9.32 18.08 -6.84
CA TRP A 105 -9.79 17.34 -5.67
C TRP A 105 -11.05 17.99 -5.09
N PRO A 106 -12.08 17.20 -4.73
CA PRO A 106 -13.31 17.73 -4.16
C PRO A 106 -13.02 18.44 -2.84
N SER A 107 -13.78 19.49 -2.55
CA SER A 107 -13.67 20.17 -1.26
C SER A 107 -14.09 19.24 -0.12
N LYS A 108 -13.60 19.48 1.11
CA LYS A 108 -13.98 18.66 2.29
C LYS A 108 -15.50 18.57 2.46
N ALA A 109 -16.22 19.67 2.23
CA ALA A 109 -17.68 19.71 2.34
C ALA A 109 -18.37 18.84 1.28
N GLU A 110 -17.88 18.87 0.04
CA GLU A 110 -18.38 18.03 -1.04
C GLU A 110 -18.12 16.55 -0.78
N LEU A 111 -16.92 16.20 -0.31
CA LEU A 111 -16.56 14.84 0.04
C LEU A 111 -17.48 14.28 1.14
N TRP A 112 -17.75 15.06 2.20
CA TRP A 112 -18.67 14.66 3.26
C TRP A 112 -20.10 14.45 2.76
N ARG A 113 -20.60 15.37 1.91
CA ARG A 113 -21.94 15.25 1.32
C ARG A 113 -22.07 14.02 0.43
N SER A 114 -21.02 13.65 -0.30
CA SER A 114 -21.03 12.44 -1.12
C SER A 114 -20.93 11.16 -0.29
N VAL A 115 -20.05 11.14 0.73
CA VAL A 115 -19.82 9.96 1.58
C VAL A 115 -21.03 9.66 2.48
N ILE A 116 -21.72 10.67 3.00
CA ILE A 116 -22.87 10.44 3.90
C ILE A 116 -24.02 9.72 3.21
N VAL A 117 -24.25 9.97 1.92
CA VAL A 117 -25.26 9.27 1.12
C VAL A 117 -24.92 7.79 0.99
N VAL A 118 -23.64 7.48 0.72
CA VAL A 118 -23.16 6.10 0.61
C VAL A 118 -23.27 5.38 1.95
N ILE A 119 -22.88 6.02 3.05
CA ILE A 119 -23.02 5.45 4.40
C ILE A 119 -24.50 5.18 4.72
N ALA A 120 -25.39 6.13 4.45
CA ALA A 120 -26.82 5.95 4.67
C ALA A 120 -27.39 4.78 3.85
N LEU A 121 -26.98 4.64 2.58
CA LEU A 121 -27.38 3.51 1.73
C LEU A 121 -26.91 2.17 2.29
N ILE A 122 -25.65 2.08 2.74
CA ILE A 122 -25.11 0.87 3.36
C ILE A 122 -25.89 0.50 4.62
N PHE A 123 -26.24 1.49 5.46
CA PHE A 123 -27.04 1.27 6.66
C PHE A 123 -28.46 0.79 6.37
N ILE A 124 -29.13 1.38 5.38
CA ILE A 124 -30.47 0.96 4.96
C ILE A 124 -30.43 -0.47 4.43
N LEU A 125 -29.45 -0.78 3.58
CA LEU A 125 -29.26 -2.13 3.05
C LEU A 125 -28.96 -3.14 4.17
N ALA A 126 -28.10 -2.78 5.12
CA ALA A 126 -27.78 -3.62 6.27
C ALA A 126 -29.02 -3.90 7.14
N LEU A 127 -29.85 -2.89 7.39
CA LEU A 127 -31.09 -3.05 8.16
C LEU A 127 -32.11 -3.92 7.41
N LEU A 128 -32.22 -3.75 6.10
CA LEU A 128 -33.08 -4.58 5.25
C LEU A 128 -32.63 -6.04 5.24
N LEU A 129 -31.32 -6.30 5.10
CA LEU A 129 -30.78 -7.65 5.20
C LEU A 129 -31.03 -8.25 6.59
N PHE A 130 -30.79 -7.49 7.65
CA PHE A 130 -31.09 -7.92 9.01
C PHE A 130 -32.58 -8.26 9.22
N ALA A 131 -33.49 -7.47 8.64
CA ALA A 131 -34.91 -7.76 8.69
C ALA A 131 -35.27 -9.05 7.96
N PHE A 132 -34.67 -9.30 6.79
CA PHE A 132 -34.84 -10.56 6.07
C PHE A 132 -34.26 -11.74 6.85
N ASP A 133 -33.09 -11.60 7.45
CA ASP A 133 -32.49 -12.64 8.30
C ASP A 133 -33.45 -13.04 9.43
N LEU A 134 -34.05 -12.07 10.12
CA LEU A 134 -35.05 -12.33 11.17
C LEU A 134 -36.32 -12.99 10.63
N LEU A 135 -36.82 -12.53 9.48
CA LEU A 135 -37.98 -13.12 8.81
C LEU A 135 -37.72 -14.59 8.47
N TRP A 136 -36.57 -14.90 7.86
CA TRP A 136 -36.21 -16.27 7.50
C TRP A 136 -36.01 -17.14 8.73
N ILE A 137 -35.34 -16.66 9.78
CA ILE A 137 -35.17 -17.41 11.03
C ILE A 137 -36.52 -17.76 11.66
N THR A 138 -37.43 -16.79 11.75
CA THR A 138 -38.77 -17.03 12.34
C THR A 138 -39.63 -17.96 11.49
N LEU A 139 -39.62 -17.81 10.16
CA LEU A 139 -40.29 -18.70 9.24
C LEU A 139 -39.75 -20.14 9.37
N PHE A 140 -38.44 -20.32 9.32
CA PHE A 140 -37.77 -21.63 9.39
C PHE A 140 -37.94 -22.33 10.74
N LYS A 141 -38.00 -21.56 11.85
CA LYS A 141 -38.39 -22.08 13.17
C LYS A 141 -39.84 -22.56 13.18
N THR A 142 -40.76 -21.82 12.54
CA THR A 142 -42.20 -22.14 12.53
C THR A 142 -42.50 -23.40 11.72
N ILE A 143 -41.83 -23.60 10.58
CA ILE A 143 -41.99 -24.81 9.75
C ILE A 143 -41.23 -26.03 10.32
N GLY A 144 -40.56 -25.90 11.48
CA GLY A 144 -39.88 -27.00 12.16
C GLY A 144 -38.58 -27.48 11.50
N LEU A 145 -38.00 -26.69 10.59
CA LEU A 145 -36.74 -27.03 9.91
C LEU A 145 -35.52 -26.80 10.80
N ILE A 146 -35.63 -25.85 11.74
CA ILE A 146 -34.59 -25.53 12.74
C ILE A 146 -35.00 -26.14 14.09
N PRO A 147 -34.20 -27.06 14.69
CA PRO A 147 -34.44 -27.60 16.02
C PRO A 147 -34.45 -26.48 17.08
N PRO A 148 -35.39 -26.49 18.02
CA PRO A 148 -35.39 -25.53 19.14
C PRO A 148 -34.16 -25.77 20.03
N ASP A 149 -33.53 -24.68 20.44
CA ASP A 149 -32.33 -24.74 21.29
C ASP A 149 -32.64 -25.47 22.61
N PRO A 150 -31.85 -26.48 23.00
CA PRO A 150 -32.10 -27.30 24.20
C PRO A 150 -32.15 -26.51 25.53
N GLN A 151 -31.62 -25.29 25.55
CA GLN A 151 -31.47 -24.44 26.74
C GLN A 151 -32.61 -23.43 26.92
N ALA A 152 -33.46 -23.20 25.90
CA ALA A 152 -34.54 -22.21 25.95
C ALA A 152 -35.80 -22.70 26.70
N THR A 153 -35.87 -23.99 27.02
CA THR A 153 -36.99 -24.64 27.74
C THR A 153 -36.74 -24.83 29.24
N ALA A 154 -35.61 -24.36 29.77
CA ALA A 154 -35.17 -24.61 31.15
C ALA A 154 -35.51 -23.48 32.15
N THR A 155 -36.30 -22.48 31.76
CA THR A 155 -36.82 -21.41 32.64
C THR A 155 -38.30 -21.22 32.39
#